data_AF-A0A9P0CHX7-F1
#
_entry.id   AF-A0A9P0CHX7-F1
#
_cell.length_a   1.000
_cell.length_b   1.000
_cell.length_c   1.000
_cell.angle_alpha   90.00
_cell.angle_beta   90.00
_cell.angle_gamma   90.00
#
_symmetry.space_group_name_H-M   'P 1'
#
loop_
_entity.id
_entity.type
_entity.pdbx_description
1 polymer ?
#
loop_
_entity_poly.entity_id
_entity_poly.type
_entity_poly.pdbx_seq_one_letter_code
_entity_poly.pdbx_strand_id
1 'polypeptide(L)'
;MSKETLCKNYFENYRAEHLQDKIIREFGDVPTVRSSPICARKKLVYKHDIDVSKLVHSTVIRESAKEMKLREVAYSVRNSVKAINIRKLPEKLHVSNITDGECDIPVDLFNLIFNLIHGPDLRRQQSDDDLFRINSICSDIIYAITKGRIKPSKHLSLGLAIKSTSSRKVLTIINKYGHTVSYSMAEELETELAFTAQEEN
;
A
#
# COMPACT_ATOMS: atom_id res chain seq x y z
N MET A 1 30.85 34.00 21.88
CA MET A 1 31.00 32.56 21.58
C MET A 1 29.65 31.88 21.83
N SER A 2 29.09 31.25 20.80
CA SER A 2 27.72 30.69 20.77
C SER A 2 27.58 29.46 21.69
N LYS A 3 26.40 29.31 22.33
CA LYS A 3 26.02 28.15 23.16
C LYS A 3 26.15 26.80 22.43
N GLU A 4 26.13 26.78 21.10
CA GLU A 4 26.32 25.57 20.28
C GLU A 4 27.74 25.01 20.36
N THR A 5 28.76 25.85 20.51
CA THR A 5 30.16 25.40 20.61
C THR A 5 30.45 24.75 21.97
N LEU A 6 29.72 25.18 23.02
CA LEU A 6 29.85 24.62 24.37
C LEU A 6 29.27 23.20 24.47
N CYS A 7 28.21 22.89 23.69
CA CYS A 7 27.60 21.56 23.65
C CYS A 7 28.50 20.54 22.92
N LYS A 8 29.11 20.89 21.78
CA LYS A 8 29.94 19.94 21.02
C LYS A 8 31.16 19.42 21.79
N ASN A 9 31.89 20.31 22.47
CA ASN A 9 33.08 19.92 23.24
C ASN A 9 32.75 19.03 24.46
N TYR A 10 31.50 19.08 24.96
CA TYR A 10 31.06 18.24 26.08
C TYR A 10 30.83 16.77 25.68
N PHE A 11 30.51 16.52 24.41
CA PHE A 11 30.23 15.17 23.91
C PHE A 11 31.44 14.46 23.29
N GLU A 12 32.48 15.19 22.88
CA GLU A 12 33.68 14.59 22.28
C GLU A 12 34.50 13.74 23.28
N ASN A 13 34.43 14.05 24.57
CA ASN A 13 35.07 13.28 25.65
C ASN A 13 34.08 12.42 26.46
N TYR A 14 32.88 12.20 25.93
CA TYR A 14 31.83 11.47 26.62
C TYR A 14 32.05 9.96 26.55
N ARG A 15 32.64 9.40 27.61
CA ARG A 15 32.71 7.95 27.80
C ARG A 15 31.39 7.43 28.36
N ALA A 16 30.93 6.28 27.86
CA ALA A 16 29.69 5.64 28.32
C ALA A 16 29.68 5.35 29.83
N GLU A 17 30.87 5.17 30.44
CA GLU A 17 31.08 5.03 31.88
C GLU A 17 30.62 6.28 32.66
N HIS A 18 30.82 7.48 32.13
CA HIS A 18 30.34 8.71 32.78
C HIS A 18 28.81 8.85 32.73
N LEU A 19 28.15 8.26 31.73
CA LEU A 19 26.68 8.18 31.68
C LEU A 19 26.16 7.21 32.72
N GLN A 20 26.82 6.05 32.83
CA GLN A 20 26.51 5.02 33.82
C GLN A 20 26.60 5.60 35.24
N ASP A 21 27.69 6.30 35.56
CA ASP A 21 27.87 6.91 36.87
C ASP A 21 26.86 8.03 37.15
N LYS A 22 26.49 8.82 36.12
CA LYS A 22 25.46 9.86 36.26
C LYS A 22 24.07 9.27 36.49
N ILE A 23 23.73 8.19 35.80
CA ILE A 23 22.45 7.49 35.97
C ILE A 23 22.37 6.84 37.36
N ILE A 24 23.45 6.18 37.81
CA ILE A 24 23.52 5.59 39.16
C ILE A 24 23.39 6.69 40.23
N ARG A 25 24.06 7.83 40.02
CA ARG A 25 24.06 8.94 40.98
C ARG A 25 22.72 9.64 41.10
N GLU A 26 21.97 9.78 40.01
CA GLU A 26 20.65 10.45 40.05
C GLU A 26 19.49 9.52 40.40
N PHE A 27 19.53 8.27 39.96
CA PHE A 27 18.37 7.38 40.11
C PHE A 27 18.55 6.36 41.24
N GLY A 28 19.74 6.26 41.87
CA GLY A 28 20.01 5.48 43.08
C GLY A 28 19.95 3.95 42.94
N ASP A 29 19.24 3.43 41.94
CA ASP A 29 19.05 2.01 41.66
C ASP A 29 20.12 1.48 40.71
N VAL A 30 20.70 0.31 41.01
CA VAL A 30 21.71 -0.36 40.17
C VAL A 30 21.10 -0.62 38.78
N PRO A 31 21.54 0.04 37.70
CA PRO A 31 21.03 -0.24 36.38
C PRO A 31 21.70 -1.51 35.83
N THR A 32 20.91 -2.43 35.29
CA THR A 32 21.46 -3.57 34.54
C THR A 32 21.83 -3.09 33.15
N VAL A 33 23.11 -3.21 32.81
CA VAL A 33 23.62 -2.87 31.49
C VAL A 33 23.95 -4.14 30.72
N ARG A 34 23.28 -4.39 29.59
CA ARG A 34 23.59 -5.51 28.69
C ARG A 34 23.92 -5.00 27.30
N SER A 35 24.89 -5.64 26.64
CA SER A 35 25.14 -5.42 25.22
C SER A 35 23.90 -5.82 24.42
N SER A 36 23.47 -4.96 23.49
CA SER A 36 22.30 -5.26 22.65
C SER A 36 22.59 -6.50 21.80
N PRO A 37 21.70 -7.51 21.79
CA PRO A 37 21.86 -8.67 20.93
C PRO A 37 21.76 -8.34 19.43
N ILE A 38 21.21 -7.16 19.09
CA ILE A 38 21.01 -6.72 17.70
C ILE A 38 22.20 -5.87 17.21
N CYS A 39 22.94 -5.21 18.11
CA CYS A 39 24.02 -4.31 17.71
C CYS A 39 25.12 -4.23 18.78
N ALA A 40 26.32 -4.75 18.44
CA ALA A 40 27.46 -4.83 19.36
C ALA A 40 27.94 -3.49 19.94
N ARG A 41 27.62 -2.36 19.28
CA ARG A 41 28.01 -1.00 19.73
C ARG A 41 26.97 -0.32 20.64
N LYS A 42 25.81 -0.93 20.88
CA LYS A 42 24.73 -0.34 21.69
C LYS A 42 24.57 -1.10 23.01
N LYS A 43 24.44 -0.37 24.12
CA LYS A 43 24.18 -0.93 25.45
C LYS A 43 22.73 -0.62 25.86
N LEU A 44 22.02 -1.62 26.36
CA LEU A 44 20.68 -1.50 26.95
C LEU A 44 20.84 -1.21 28.45
N VAL A 45 20.20 -0.16 28.94
CA VAL A 45 20.24 0.25 30.35
C VAL A 45 18.80 0.24 30.87
N TYR A 46 18.54 -0.58 31.88
CA TYR A 46 17.21 -0.69 32.51
C TYR A 46 17.36 -0.96 34.01
N LYS A 47 16.32 -0.61 34.78
CA LYS A 47 16.27 -0.81 36.23
C LYS A 47 16.34 -2.31 36.58
N HIS A 48 17.10 -2.70 37.61
CA HIS A 48 17.39 -4.11 37.91
C HIS A 48 16.15 -4.96 38.22
N ASP A 49 15.09 -4.34 38.72
CA ASP A 49 13.80 -4.96 39.08
C ASP A 49 12.81 -5.04 37.90
N ILE A 50 13.19 -4.58 36.70
CA ILE A 50 12.34 -4.72 35.52
C ILE A 50 12.33 -6.18 35.11
N ASP A 51 11.16 -6.79 35.32
CA ASP A 51 10.83 -8.12 34.81
C ASP A 51 10.86 -8.10 33.27
N VAL A 52 11.97 -8.58 32.71
CA VAL A 52 12.20 -8.70 31.27
C VAL A 52 11.08 -9.51 30.60
N SER A 53 10.45 -10.45 31.32
CA SER A 53 9.32 -11.23 30.82
C SER A 53 8.10 -10.34 30.55
N LYS A 54 7.81 -9.36 31.42
CA LYS A 54 6.71 -8.39 31.20
C LYS A 54 6.96 -7.48 29.99
N LEU A 55 8.21 -7.08 29.77
CA LEU A 55 8.60 -6.30 28.59
C LEU A 55 8.37 -7.11 27.30
N VAL A 56 8.86 -8.36 27.25
CA VAL A 56 8.68 -9.26 26.10
C VAL A 56 7.19 -9.54 25.86
N HIS A 57 6.39 -9.78 26.90
CA HIS A 57 4.94 -9.95 26.75
C HIS A 57 4.28 -8.68 26.20
N SER A 58 4.66 -7.49 26.68
CA SER A 58 4.11 -6.23 26.19
C SER A 58 4.45 -5.97 24.71
N THR A 59 5.65 -6.35 24.26
CA THR A 59 6.05 -6.23 22.85
C THR A 59 5.31 -7.23 21.98
N VAL A 60 5.18 -8.49 22.42
CA VAL A 60 4.42 -9.53 21.70
C VAL A 60 2.94 -9.16 21.58
N ILE A 61 2.33 -8.60 22.63
CA ILE A 61 0.94 -8.10 22.59
C ILE A 61 0.79 -6.91 21.64
N ARG A 62 1.78 -6.01 21.57
CA ARG A 62 1.74 -4.88 20.63
C ARG A 62 1.94 -5.31 19.19
N GLU A 63 2.79 -6.30 18.94
CA GLU A 63 3.01 -6.88 17.61
C GLU A 63 1.75 -7.62 17.13
N SER A 64 1.16 -8.46 17.99
CA SER A 64 -0.10 -9.15 17.67
C SER A 64 -1.26 -8.17 17.43
N ALA A 65 -1.34 -7.07 18.18
CA ALA A 65 -2.33 -6.02 17.97
C ALA A 65 -2.15 -5.28 16.63
N LYS A 66 -0.90 -5.06 16.18
CA LYS A 66 -0.63 -4.45 14.86
C LYS A 66 -1.04 -5.39 13.72
N GLU A 67 -0.69 -6.66 13.82
CA GLU A 67 -1.08 -7.67 12.84
C GLU A 67 -2.60 -7.82 12.74
N MET A 68 -3.29 -7.76 13.88
CA MET A 68 -4.76 -7.79 13.92
C MET A 68 -5.37 -6.61 13.17
N LYS A 69 -4.85 -5.38 13.38
CA LYS A 69 -5.31 -4.18 12.67
C LYS A 69 -5.11 -4.27 11.16
N LEU A 70 -3.94 -4.73 10.72
CA LEU A 70 -3.66 -4.91 9.29
C LEU A 70 -4.64 -5.90 8.66
N ARG A 71 -4.92 -7.00 9.35
CA ARG A 71 -5.86 -8.02 8.90
C ARG A 71 -7.28 -7.50 8.82
N GLU A 72 -7.70 -6.74 9.82
CA GLU A 72 -9.02 -6.11 9.87
C GLU A 72 -9.23 -5.14 8.70
N VAL A 73 -8.28 -4.24 8.46
CA VAL A 73 -8.31 -3.31 7.32
C VAL A 73 -8.33 -4.08 6.00
N ALA A 74 -7.49 -5.11 5.85
CA ALA A 74 -7.46 -5.93 4.64
C ALA A 74 -8.80 -6.64 4.39
N TYR A 75 -9.45 -7.17 5.43
CA TYR A 75 -10.75 -7.81 5.31
C TYR A 75 -11.86 -6.81 5.01
N SER A 76 -11.85 -5.63 5.64
CA SER A 76 -12.80 -4.57 5.34
C SER A 76 -12.76 -4.21 3.85
N VAL A 77 -11.58 -3.85 3.34
CA VAL A 77 -11.37 -3.48 1.94
C VAL A 77 -11.76 -4.62 0.99
N ARG A 78 -11.35 -5.86 1.32
CA ARG A 78 -11.70 -7.02 0.49
C ARG A 78 -13.21 -7.27 0.45
N ASN A 79 -13.91 -7.08 1.56
CA ASN A 79 -15.36 -7.25 1.63
C ASN A 79 -16.06 -6.15 0.84
N SER A 80 -15.59 -4.90 0.92
CA SER A 80 -16.11 -3.78 0.10
C SER A 80 -15.93 -4.05 -1.39
N VAL A 81 -14.78 -4.58 -1.82
CA VAL A 81 -14.56 -5.01 -3.23
C VAL A 81 -15.47 -6.17 -3.63
N LYS A 82 -15.70 -7.13 -2.74
CA LYS A 82 -16.61 -8.26 -3.01
C LYS A 82 -18.08 -7.87 -3.08
N ALA A 83 -18.45 -6.77 -2.43
CA ALA A 83 -19.80 -6.23 -2.42
C ALA A 83 -20.09 -5.29 -3.62
N ILE A 84 -19.11 -5.08 -4.52
CA ILE A 84 -19.29 -4.28 -5.73
C ILE A 84 -20.44 -4.84 -6.57
N ASN A 85 -21.34 -3.95 -6.98
CA ASN A 85 -22.35 -4.22 -7.98
C ASN A 85 -21.70 -4.23 -9.36
N ILE A 86 -21.76 -5.39 -10.04
CA ILE A 86 -21.18 -5.56 -11.37
C ILE A 86 -22.17 -5.02 -12.40
N ARG A 87 -21.74 -3.98 -13.13
CA ARG A 87 -22.38 -3.55 -14.38
C ARG A 87 -21.89 -4.44 -15.49
N LYS A 88 -22.71 -5.41 -15.90
CA LYS A 88 -22.40 -6.22 -17.08
C LYS A 88 -22.34 -5.30 -18.30
N LEU A 89 -21.39 -5.58 -19.19
CA LEU A 89 -21.34 -4.89 -20.47
C LEU A 89 -22.62 -5.18 -21.26
N PRO A 90 -23.22 -4.16 -21.89
CA PRO A 90 -24.41 -4.33 -22.73
C PRO A 90 -24.07 -5.15 -23.98
N GLU A 91 -25.11 -5.71 -24.61
CA GLU A 91 -24.99 -6.41 -25.91
C GLU A 91 -24.53 -5.44 -27.01
N LYS A 92 -25.12 -4.24 -27.05
CA LYS A 92 -24.63 -3.15 -27.90
C LYS A 92 -23.58 -2.32 -27.16
N LEU A 93 -22.33 -2.50 -27.53
CA LEU A 93 -21.19 -1.96 -26.81
C LEU A 93 -20.77 -0.61 -27.38
N HIS A 94 -20.77 0.44 -26.54
CA HIS A 94 -20.21 1.74 -26.89
C HIS A 94 -18.89 1.99 -26.16
N VAL A 95 -18.11 2.94 -26.66
CA VAL A 95 -16.82 3.36 -26.07
C VAL A 95 -16.99 3.82 -24.62
N SER A 96 -18.09 4.50 -24.30
CA SER A 96 -18.41 4.93 -22.93
C SER A 96 -18.49 3.76 -21.95
N ASN A 97 -19.02 2.62 -22.37
CA ASN A 97 -19.11 1.44 -21.52
C ASN A 97 -17.73 0.87 -21.16
N ILE A 98 -16.75 1.00 -22.06
CA ILE A 98 -15.36 0.62 -21.81
C ILE A 98 -14.69 1.59 -20.85
N THR A 99 -14.91 2.90 -21.04
CA THR A 99 -14.33 3.93 -20.17
C THR A 99 -14.91 3.91 -18.77
N ASP A 100 -16.18 3.53 -18.63
CA ASP A 100 -16.84 3.40 -17.32
C ASP A 100 -16.49 2.06 -16.64
N GLY A 101 -16.23 1.02 -17.43
CA GLY A 101 -15.96 -0.33 -16.98
C GLY A 101 -17.12 -1.00 -16.24
N GLU A 102 -16.87 -2.21 -15.74
CA GLU A 102 -17.91 -3.03 -15.10
C GLU A 102 -18.21 -2.64 -13.64
N CYS A 103 -17.47 -1.70 -13.07
CA CYS A 103 -17.61 -1.35 -11.65
C CYS A 103 -17.06 0.04 -11.31
N ASP A 104 -17.61 0.61 -10.24
CA ASP A 104 -17.01 1.75 -9.56
C ASP A 104 -16.03 1.29 -8.48
N ILE A 105 -15.05 2.15 -8.19
CA ILE A 105 -14.08 1.91 -7.13
C ILE A 105 -14.77 2.12 -5.76
N PRO A 106 -14.74 1.14 -4.84
CA PRO A 106 -15.26 1.32 -3.49
C PRO A 106 -14.52 2.41 -2.73
N VAL A 107 -15.28 3.22 -1.98
CA VAL A 107 -14.74 4.34 -1.18
C VAL A 107 -13.65 3.88 -0.21
N ASP A 108 -13.82 2.73 0.44
CA ASP A 108 -12.82 2.20 1.38
C ASP A 108 -11.49 1.88 0.70
N LEU A 109 -11.54 1.31 -0.50
CA LEU A 109 -10.35 1.00 -1.27
C LEU A 109 -9.67 2.29 -1.75
N PHE A 110 -10.46 3.22 -2.28
CA PHE A 110 -9.94 4.52 -2.71
C PHE A 110 -9.25 5.24 -1.55
N ASN A 111 -9.90 5.32 -0.39
CA ASN A 111 -9.35 5.97 0.80
C ASN A 111 -8.08 5.27 1.28
N LEU A 112 -8.03 3.93 1.28
CA LEU A 112 -6.82 3.21 1.64
C LEU A 112 -5.64 3.62 0.75
N ILE A 113 -5.82 3.55 -0.58
CA ILE A 113 -4.75 3.88 -1.53
C ILE A 113 -4.39 5.37 -1.48
N PHE A 114 -5.38 6.24 -1.36
CA PHE A 114 -5.19 7.67 -1.19
C PHE A 114 -4.29 7.98 0.01
N ASN A 115 -4.61 7.40 1.18
CA ASN A 115 -3.83 7.58 2.41
C ASN A 115 -2.44 6.93 2.32
N LEU A 116 -2.29 5.81 1.59
CA LEU A 116 -0.98 5.19 1.37
C LEU A 116 -0.04 6.07 0.52
N ILE A 117 -0.58 6.74 -0.50
CA ILE A 117 0.21 7.58 -1.42
C ILE A 117 0.53 8.94 -0.80
N HIS A 118 -0.47 9.60 -0.21
CA HIS A 118 -0.29 10.95 0.34
C HIS A 118 0.30 10.94 1.76
N GLY A 119 0.14 9.84 2.49
CA GLY A 119 0.47 9.77 3.89
C GLY A 119 -0.45 10.64 4.75
N PRO A 120 -0.11 10.87 6.03
CA PRO A 120 -0.93 11.62 6.97
C PRO A 120 -0.86 13.15 6.78
N ASP A 121 0.03 13.65 5.92
CA ASP A 121 0.24 15.09 5.73
C ASP A 121 -0.65 15.64 4.62
N LEU A 122 -1.73 16.31 5.04
CA LEU A 122 -2.73 16.92 4.15
C LEU A 122 -2.16 18.07 3.28
N ARG A 123 -0.98 18.60 3.60
CA ARG A 123 -0.37 19.72 2.86
C ARG A 123 0.22 19.30 1.51
N ARG A 124 0.41 18.00 1.30
CA ARG A 124 0.91 17.42 0.04
C ARG A 124 -0.21 17.17 -0.98
N GLN A 125 -1.43 17.65 -0.71
CA GLN A 125 -2.59 17.28 -1.49
C GLN A 125 -2.70 18.06 -2.81
N GLN A 126 -2.76 17.25 -3.88
CA GLN A 126 -3.44 17.44 -5.16
C GLN A 126 -2.63 17.97 -6.35
N SER A 127 -2.24 17.00 -7.19
CA SER A 127 -2.28 17.13 -8.65
C SER A 127 -3.34 16.16 -9.21
N ASP A 128 -3.95 16.48 -10.35
CA ASP A 128 -4.89 15.57 -11.03
C ASP A 128 -4.23 14.24 -11.42
N ASP A 129 -2.91 14.24 -11.66
CA ASP A 129 -2.11 13.05 -12.00
C ASP A 129 -2.13 12.01 -10.87
N ASP A 130 -2.19 12.45 -9.61
CA ASP A 130 -2.24 11.53 -8.47
C ASP A 130 -3.58 10.79 -8.38
N LEU A 131 -4.69 11.42 -8.77
CA LEU A 131 -6.00 10.78 -8.83
C LEU A 131 -6.02 9.67 -9.89
N PHE A 132 -5.45 9.92 -11.07
CA PHE A 132 -5.31 8.89 -12.11
C PHE A 132 -4.49 7.69 -11.63
N ARG A 133 -3.38 7.93 -10.93
CA ARG A 133 -2.54 6.87 -10.35
C ARG A 133 -3.29 6.06 -9.28
N ILE A 134 -4.01 6.73 -8.39
CA ILE A 134 -4.84 6.07 -7.36
C ILE A 134 -5.87 5.17 -8.02
N ASN A 135 -6.63 5.69 -8.99
CA ASN A 135 -7.67 4.93 -9.69
C ASN A 135 -7.09 3.72 -10.44
N SER A 136 -5.90 3.88 -11.04
CA SER A 136 -5.17 2.82 -11.72
C SER A 136 -4.77 1.68 -10.77
N ILE A 137 -4.28 2.01 -9.57
CA ILE A 137 -3.92 1.01 -8.54
C ILE A 137 -5.18 0.34 -7.98
N CYS A 138 -6.23 1.10 -7.71
CA CYS A 138 -7.51 0.55 -7.24
C CYS A 138 -8.08 -0.47 -8.24
N SER A 139 -8.02 -0.15 -9.54
CA SER A 139 -8.43 -1.06 -10.61
C SER A 139 -7.66 -2.39 -10.58
N ASP A 140 -6.33 -2.34 -10.42
CA ASP A 140 -5.50 -3.56 -10.30
C ASP A 140 -5.91 -4.40 -9.09
N ILE A 141 -6.18 -3.77 -7.95
CA ILE A 141 -6.59 -4.46 -6.73
C ILE A 141 -7.95 -5.12 -6.89
N ILE A 142 -8.93 -4.43 -7.50
CA ILE A 142 -10.26 -4.99 -7.78
C ILE A 142 -10.12 -6.21 -8.70
N TYR A 143 -9.35 -6.08 -9.78
CA TYR A 143 -9.12 -7.17 -10.72
C TYR A 143 -8.44 -8.38 -10.06
N ALA A 144 -7.42 -8.14 -9.23
CA ALA A 144 -6.70 -9.18 -8.50
C ALA A 144 -7.58 -9.90 -7.46
N ILE A 145 -8.33 -9.16 -6.63
CA ILE A 145 -9.22 -9.73 -5.61
C ILE A 145 -10.32 -10.57 -6.24
N THR A 146 -10.88 -10.11 -7.36
CA THR A 146 -11.97 -10.79 -8.06
C THR A 146 -11.47 -11.90 -8.98
N LYS A 147 -10.14 -12.01 -9.17
CA LYS A 147 -9.48 -12.93 -10.10
C LYS A 147 -9.96 -12.72 -11.54
N GLY A 148 -10.08 -11.46 -11.95
CA GLY A 148 -10.55 -11.06 -13.28
C GLY A 148 -12.03 -11.30 -13.53
N ARG A 149 -12.84 -11.59 -12.50
CA ARG A 149 -14.30 -11.69 -12.66
C ARG A 149 -14.94 -10.34 -12.92
N ILE A 150 -14.43 -9.29 -12.30
CA ILE A 150 -14.83 -7.90 -12.55
C ILE A 150 -13.73 -7.23 -13.37
N LYS A 151 -14.09 -6.48 -14.41
CA LYS A 151 -13.18 -5.80 -15.32
C LYS A 151 -13.34 -4.29 -15.16
N PRO A 152 -12.52 -3.65 -14.31
CA PRO A 152 -12.47 -2.21 -14.21
C PRO A 152 -12.07 -1.57 -15.56
N SER A 153 -12.41 -0.30 -15.73
CA SER A 153 -12.13 0.49 -16.93
C SER A 153 -10.69 0.37 -17.44
N LYS A 154 -9.70 0.41 -16.53
CA LYS A 154 -8.28 0.24 -16.87
C LYS A 154 -8.01 -1.06 -17.64
N HIS A 155 -8.52 -2.19 -17.16
CA HIS A 155 -8.21 -3.51 -17.72
C HIS A 155 -8.84 -3.72 -19.09
N LEU A 156 -10.03 -3.14 -19.30
CA LEU A 156 -10.72 -3.14 -20.60
C LEU A 156 -9.99 -2.22 -21.59
N SER A 157 -9.81 -0.96 -21.22
CA SER A 157 -9.21 0.08 -22.06
C SER A 157 -7.78 -0.26 -22.46
N LEU A 158 -6.95 -0.69 -21.50
CA LEU A 158 -5.57 -1.09 -21.78
C LEU A 158 -5.50 -2.36 -22.62
N GLY A 159 -6.42 -3.31 -22.41
CA GLY A 159 -6.52 -4.52 -23.21
C GLY A 159 -6.78 -4.21 -24.70
N LEU A 160 -7.75 -3.34 -24.98
CA LEU A 160 -8.04 -2.85 -26.33
C LEU A 160 -6.88 -2.05 -26.92
N ALA A 161 -6.29 -1.15 -26.14
CA ALA A 161 -5.15 -0.33 -26.58
C ALA A 161 -3.93 -1.18 -26.97
N ILE A 162 -3.68 -2.30 -26.30
CA ILE A 162 -2.59 -3.21 -26.68
C ILE A 162 -3.02 -4.08 -27.85
N LYS A 163 -4.29 -4.49 -27.93
CA LYS A 163 -4.81 -5.27 -29.06
C LYS A 163 -4.63 -4.53 -30.39
N SER A 164 -4.85 -3.21 -30.40
CA SER A 164 -4.64 -2.38 -31.60
C SER A 164 -3.19 -2.37 -32.10
N THR A 165 -2.21 -2.66 -31.25
CA THR A 165 -0.79 -2.83 -31.66
C THR A 165 -0.52 -4.13 -32.43
N SER A 166 -1.55 -4.96 -32.69
CA SER A 166 -1.48 -6.24 -33.41
C SER A 166 -0.53 -7.29 -32.82
N SER A 167 0.02 -7.07 -31.62
CA SER A 167 0.94 -8.00 -30.97
C SER A 167 0.24 -8.84 -29.91
N ARG A 168 -0.28 -10.01 -30.33
CA ARG A 168 -0.85 -11.02 -29.42
C ARG A 168 0.09 -11.41 -28.29
N LYS A 169 1.40 -11.47 -28.57
CA LYS A 169 2.43 -11.81 -27.58
C LYS A 169 2.52 -10.78 -26.47
N VAL A 170 2.51 -9.48 -26.81
CA VAL A 170 2.57 -8.39 -25.83
C VAL A 170 1.33 -8.41 -24.93
N LEU A 171 0.13 -8.52 -25.52
CA LEU A 171 -1.10 -8.62 -24.72
C LEU A 171 -1.09 -9.83 -23.79
N THR A 172 -0.61 -10.97 -24.26
CA THR A 172 -0.50 -12.18 -23.43
C THR A 172 0.46 -12.00 -22.26
N ILE A 173 1.60 -11.32 -22.47
CA ILE A 173 2.56 -11.03 -21.40
C ILE A 173 1.93 -10.11 -20.35
N ILE A 174 1.29 -9.02 -20.78
CA ILE A 174 0.71 -8.03 -19.87
C ILE A 174 -0.48 -8.63 -19.11
N ASN A 175 -1.30 -9.46 -19.76
CA ASN A 175 -2.36 -10.22 -19.11
C ASN A 175 -1.82 -11.18 -18.04
N LYS A 176 -0.69 -11.86 -18.29
CA LYS A 176 -0.04 -12.72 -17.28
C LYS A 176 0.41 -11.95 -16.05
N TYR A 177 0.79 -10.68 -16.19
CA TYR A 177 1.09 -9.80 -15.06
C TYR A 177 -0.17 -9.24 -14.38
N GLY A 178 -1.38 -9.55 -14.87
CA GLY A 178 -2.63 -9.15 -14.24
C GLY A 178 -3.08 -7.72 -14.52
N HIS A 179 -2.53 -7.07 -15.55
CA HIS A 179 -2.81 -5.66 -15.86
C HIS A 179 -3.85 -5.44 -16.96
N THR A 180 -4.26 -6.50 -17.67
CA THR A 180 -5.24 -6.43 -18.77
C THR A 180 -6.13 -7.66 -18.82
N VAL A 181 -7.23 -7.56 -19.58
CA VAL A 181 -8.02 -8.71 -20.01
C VAL A 181 -7.23 -9.63 -20.96
N SER A 182 -7.77 -10.83 -21.20
CA SER A 182 -7.18 -11.80 -22.13
C SER A 182 -7.31 -11.31 -23.58
N TYR A 183 -6.50 -11.90 -24.47
CA TYR A 183 -6.60 -11.63 -25.90
C TYR A 183 -8.00 -11.94 -26.47
N SER A 184 -8.60 -13.06 -26.06
CA SER A 184 -9.94 -13.45 -26.52
C SER A 184 -11.00 -12.44 -26.13
N MET A 185 -10.98 -11.96 -24.89
CA MET A 185 -11.92 -10.94 -24.43
C MET A 185 -11.68 -9.60 -25.13
N ALA A 186 -10.43 -9.20 -25.33
CA ALA A 186 -10.14 -7.99 -26.11
C ALA A 186 -10.64 -8.09 -27.55
N GLU A 187 -10.54 -9.26 -28.18
CA GLU A 187 -11.04 -9.55 -29.53
C GLU A 187 -12.57 -9.53 -29.61
N GLU A 188 -13.26 -10.11 -28.62
CA GLU A 188 -14.71 -10.01 -28.48
C GLU A 188 -15.16 -8.54 -28.36
N LEU A 189 -14.53 -7.77 -27.46
CA LEU A 189 -14.86 -6.36 -27.27
C LEU A 189 -14.61 -5.51 -28.52
N GLU A 190 -13.49 -5.74 -29.22
CA GLU A 190 -13.15 -5.05 -30.47
C GLU A 190 -14.18 -5.36 -31.57
N THR A 191 -14.62 -6.61 -31.64
CA THR A 191 -15.63 -7.07 -32.61
C THR A 191 -16.99 -6.41 -32.35
N GLU A 192 -17.47 -6.41 -31.10
CA GLU A 192 -18.75 -5.78 -30.74
C GLU A 192 -18.75 -4.25 -30.93
N LEU A 193 -17.62 -3.60 -30.62
CA LEU A 193 -17.45 -2.17 -30.91
C LEU A 193 -17.51 -1.88 -32.41
N ALA A 194 -16.88 -2.72 -33.23
CA ALA A 194 -16.90 -2.56 -34.69
C ALA A 194 -18.31 -2.77 -35.27
N PHE A 195 -19.06 -3.76 -34.76
CA PHE A 195 -20.46 -3.97 -35.15
C PHE A 195 -21.34 -2.78 -34.80
N THR A 196 -21.25 -2.29 -33.57
CA THR A 196 -22.05 -1.14 -33.12
C THR A 196 -21.74 0.12 -33.95
N ALA A 197 -20.46 0.35 -34.27
CA ALA A 197 -20.05 1.47 -35.13
C ALA A 197 -20.54 1.36 -36.59
N GLN A 198 -20.81 0.14 -37.10
CA GLN A 198 -21.39 -0.07 -38.42
C GLN A 198 -22.90 0.16 -38.44
N GLU A 199 -23.62 -0.12 -37.35
CA GLU A 199 -25.06 0.14 -37.26
C GLU A 199 -25.41 1.63 -37.12
N GLU A 200 -24.47 2.44 -36.61
CA GLU A 200 -24.65 3.89 -36.43
C GLU A 200 -24.29 4.73 -37.67
N ASN A 201 -23.68 4.13 -38.70
CA ASN A 201 -23.30 4.78 -39.97
C ASN A 201 -24.27 4.43 -41.11
#